data_AF-A0A238L6H1-F1
#
_entry.id   AF-A0A238L6H1-F1
#
_cell.length_a   1.000
_cell.length_b   1.000
_cell.length_c   1.000
_cell.angle_alpha   90.00
_cell.angle_beta   90.00
_cell.angle_gamma   90.00
#
_symmetry.space_group_name_H-M   'P 1'
#
loop_
_entity.id
_entity.type
_entity.pdbx_description
1 polymer ?
#
loop_
_entity_poly.entity_id
_entity_poly.type
_entity_poly.pdbx_seq_one_letter_code
_entity_poly.pdbx_strand_id
1 'polypeptide(L)'
;MTREPFRRASLSALLCATTLAAQGAAAGEVRTDPGQQFDCAAVLTGPIESGDLERIRVVDTTRFAGGTRPLCLDSPGGALDEALRIADFLRSRGIPTAVDSGAECRDACALAFLGGEARSGAGKVLALDATLTFGATPGLPEALRAATERFGLPGNLATQVLALEGDETVRLERVGQARALGIGLAGYDAPGSLGDEVARRACIGRNADLDPANSRPEQPVYDQRILREDGATAHRKATYIVEAVVDGYPSWMGCEVELTGGEAPGLRVRTSADWTAGPPPDLREVLISLLPATWQEVPFGDLWQLLPDQTSLQEARALTSSSDVASSIVVDAVGPLPATTEGTEALLKMKSADRTEIQARLSLLDFDTLGVDGIFGPASRKAIADWQETRGFEPTGFLDGPQREALRRETESQYRDWLAEQAQIAADRESPAPVPRIRSPQFDAPPTSQAPQPQLQRVRVCQRNFLGELVNCRIEMRMMP
;
A
#
# COMPACT_ATOMS: atom_id res chain seq x y z
N MET A 1 -42.10 -78.55 -18.73
CA MET A 1 -40.96 -77.77 -19.23
C MET A 1 -40.26 -77.11 -18.05
N THR A 2 -39.18 -77.77 -17.63
CA THR A 2 -37.96 -77.25 -16.96
C THR A 2 -37.98 -75.86 -16.31
N ARG A 3 -37.74 -75.81 -15.00
CA ARG A 3 -36.85 -74.83 -14.35
C ARG A 3 -36.27 -75.42 -13.05
N GLU A 4 -34.96 -75.28 -12.93
CA GLU A 4 -34.02 -75.97 -12.02
C GLU A 4 -34.13 -75.57 -10.54
N PRO A 5 -33.61 -76.40 -9.60
CA PRO A 5 -33.52 -76.06 -8.20
C PRO A 5 -32.21 -75.30 -7.86
N PHE A 6 -32.36 -74.22 -7.09
CA PHE A 6 -31.27 -73.45 -6.48
C PHE A 6 -30.39 -74.32 -5.57
N ARG A 7 -29.09 -74.38 -5.87
CA ARG A 7 -28.06 -75.01 -5.02
C ARG A 7 -27.77 -74.15 -3.79
N ARG A 8 -27.79 -74.80 -2.63
CA ARG A 8 -27.19 -74.31 -1.38
C ARG A 8 -25.67 -74.30 -1.55
N ALA A 9 -25.03 -73.15 -1.32
CA ALA A 9 -23.58 -73.05 -1.18
C ALA A 9 -23.25 -72.55 0.24
N SER A 10 -22.44 -73.34 0.92
CA SER A 10 -22.04 -73.24 2.32
C SER A 10 -21.21 -71.99 2.59
N LEU A 11 -21.50 -71.31 3.71
CA LEU A 11 -20.62 -70.30 4.30
C LEU A 11 -19.27 -70.93 4.68
N SER A 12 -18.19 -70.46 4.07
CA SER A 12 -16.84 -70.56 4.62
C SER A 12 -16.43 -69.16 5.07
N ALA A 13 -16.48 -68.92 6.38
CA ALA A 13 -15.99 -67.70 7.00
C ALA A 13 -14.45 -67.76 7.02
N LEU A 14 -13.79 -67.08 6.09
CA LEU A 14 -12.38 -66.71 6.24
C LEU A 14 -12.30 -65.54 7.23
N LEU A 15 -11.82 -65.82 8.44
CA LEU A 15 -11.28 -64.81 9.34
C LEU A 15 -9.99 -64.25 8.71
N CYS A 16 -10.10 -63.11 8.03
CA CYS A 16 -8.94 -62.26 7.75
C CYS A 16 -8.55 -61.56 9.05
N ALA A 17 -7.54 -62.07 9.73
CA ALA A 17 -6.86 -61.34 10.79
C ALA A 17 -6.11 -60.15 10.15
N THR A 18 -6.73 -58.97 10.16
CA THR A 18 -6.05 -57.72 9.81
C THR A 18 -5.07 -57.39 10.93
N THR A 19 -3.80 -57.75 10.74
CA THR A 19 -2.70 -57.17 11.48
C THR A 19 -2.65 -55.68 11.15
N LEU A 20 -3.13 -54.83 12.06
CA LEU A 20 -2.76 -53.42 12.07
C LEU A 20 -1.25 -53.36 12.34
N ALA A 21 -0.45 -53.29 11.27
CA ALA A 21 0.91 -52.79 11.39
C ALA A 21 0.79 -51.30 11.70
N ALA A 22 1.06 -50.92 12.94
CA ALA A 22 1.35 -49.53 13.27
C ALA A 22 2.59 -49.14 12.45
N GLN A 23 2.40 -48.31 11.43
CA GLN A 23 3.51 -47.66 10.75
C GLN A 23 4.13 -46.71 11.77
N GLY A 24 5.23 -47.13 12.40
CA GLY A 24 6.05 -46.22 13.18
C GLY A 24 6.50 -45.10 12.25
N ALA A 25 6.18 -43.86 12.60
CA ALA A 25 6.80 -42.70 11.98
C ALA A 25 8.32 -42.87 12.17
N ALA A 26 9.05 -43.00 11.05
CA ALA A 26 10.50 -43.15 11.08
C ALA A 26 11.12 -41.82 11.52
N ALA A 27 12.15 -41.89 12.37
CA ALA A 27 12.95 -40.76 12.83
C ALA A 27 13.50 -39.90 11.67
N GLY A 28 13.91 -38.66 11.97
CA GLY A 28 14.51 -37.75 11.00
C GLY A 28 15.71 -38.35 10.26
N GLU A 29 15.63 -38.47 8.94
CA GLU A 29 16.71 -39.01 8.12
C GLU A 29 17.63 -37.89 7.64
N VAL A 30 18.95 -38.05 7.82
CA VAL A 30 19.96 -37.14 7.26
C VAL A 30 20.56 -37.79 6.03
N ARG A 31 20.18 -37.29 4.85
CA ARG A 31 20.68 -37.74 3.55
C ARG A 31 21.79 -36.83 3.07
N THR A 32 22.69 -37.36 2.23
CA THR A 32 23.84 -36.61 1.67
C THR A 32 23.75 -36.43 0.16
N ASP A 33 22.60 -36.75 -0.41
CA ASP A 33 22.28 -36.45 -1.80
C ASP A 33 22.16 -34.93 -1.96
N PRO A 34 22.61 -34.36 -3.09
CA PRO A 34 22.38 -32.95 -3.37
C PRO A 34 20.88 -32.66 -3.45
N GLY A 35 20.53 -31.42 -3.12
CA GLY A 35 19.18 -30.91 -3.27
C GLY A 35 18.73 -30.84 -4.72
N GLN A 36 17.43 -30.62 -4.93
CA GLN A 36 16.87 -30.43 -6.28
C GLN A 36 17.33 -29.10 -6.90
N GLN A 37 17.24 -28.01 -6.14
CA GLN A 37 17.59 -26.66 -6.59
C GLN A 37 18.87 -26.13 -5.94
N PHE A 38 19.15 -26.53 -4.69
CA PHE A 38 20.33 -26.08 -3.96
C PHE A 38 21.39 -27.18 -3.87
N ASP A 39 22.68 -26.79 -3.94
CA ASP A 39 23.80 -27.70 -3.70
C ASP A 39 23.97 -27.99 -2.20
N CYS A 40 23.00 -28.72 -1.65
CA CYS A 40 22.94 -29.09 -0.24
C CYS A 40 24.12 -29.99 0.14
N ALA A 41 24.76 -29.68 1.28
CA ALA A 41 25.76 -30.57 1.87
C ALA A 41 25.11 -31.81 2.51
N ALA A 42 23.91 -31.62 3.05
CA ALA A 42 23.03 -32.65 3.57
C ALA A 42 21.57 -32.17 3.49
N VAL A 43 20.64 -33.13 3.54
CA VAL A 43 19.19 -32.88 3.62
C VAL A 43 18.66 -33.57 4.88
N LEU A 44 17.98 -32.83 5.74
CA LEU A 44 17.25 -33.37 6.89
C LEU A 44 15.78 -33.54 6.49
N THR A 45 15.31 -34.79 6.48
CA THR A 45 13.92 -35.13 6.11
C THR A 45 13.18 -35.85 7.23
N GLY A 46 11.86 -35.69 7.33
CA GLY A 46 11.05 -36.39 8.35
C GLY A 46 11.00 -35.68 9.71
N PRO A 47 10.36 -36.27 10.74
CA PRO A 47 10.17 -35.60 12.03
C PRO A 47 11.49 -35.40 12.76
N ILE A 48 11.69 -34.21 13.35
CA ILE A 48 12.87 -33.91 14.17
C ILE A 48 12.75 -34.65 15.51
N GLU A 49 13.74 -35.46 15.82
CA GLU A 49 13.80 -36.28 17.03
C GLU A 49 15.17 -36.19 17.70
N SER A 50 15.21 -36.48 19.01
CA SER A 50 16.46 -36.47 19.78
C SER A 50 17.55 -37.33 19.12
N GLY A 51 18.71 -36.73 18.88
CA GLY A 51 19.86 -37.40 18.26
C GLY A 51 20.06 -37.04 16.78
N ASP A 52 19.13 -36.32 16.15
CA ASP A 52 19.30 -35.81 14.79
C ASP A 52 20.49 -34.85 14.67
N LEU A 53 20.77 -34.04 15.70
CA LEU A 53 21.98 -33.21 15.74
C LEU A 53 23.25 -34.06 15.61
N GLU A 54 23.32 -35.20 16.30
CA GLU A 54 24.49 -36.07 16.22
C GLU A 54 24.66 -36.66 14.82
N ARG A 55 23.55 -36.98 14.14
CA ARG A 55 23.58 -37.40 12.73
C ARG A 55 24.11 -36.29 11.83
N ILE A 56 23.69 -35.04 12.04
CA ILE A 56 24.19 -33.87 11.30
C ILE A 56 25.69 -33.66 11.55
N ARG A 57 26.16 -33.78 12.80
CA ARG A 57 27.59 -33.62 13.17
C ARG A 57 28.50 -34.60 12.45
N VAL A 58 28.04 -35.84 12.24
CA VAL A 58 28.81 -36.84 11.48
C VAL A 58 29.08 -36.38 10.05
N VAL A 59 28.12 -35.69 9.42
CA VAL A 59 28.24 -35.17 8.06
C VAL A 59 29.06 -33.87 7.99
N ASP A 60 29.13 -33.09 9.09
CA ASP A 60 29.83 -31.79 9.12
C ASP A 60 31.32 -31.87 8.85
N THR A 61 31.98 -32.91 9.35
CA THR A 61 33.45 -33.05 9.29
C THR A 61 34.04 -33.06 7.87
N THR A 62 33.21 -33.26 6.83
CA THR A 62 33.67 -33.40 5.44
C THR A 62 32.89 -32.58 4.40
N ARG A 63 31.66 -32.12 4.66
CA ARG A 63 30.74 -31.71 3.57
C ARG A 63 30.23 -30.26 3.56
N PHE A 64 30.12 -29.58 4.71
CA PHE A 64 29.65 -28.18 4.73
C PHE A 64 30.68 -27.18 4.19
N ALA A 65 31.83 -27.65 3.69
CA ALA A 65 32.80 -26.89 2.88
C ALA A 65 33.20 -25.52 3.47
N GLY A 66 33.29 -25.42 4.80
CA GLY A 66 33.64 -24.17 5.49
C GLY A 66 32.51 -23.14 5.56
N GLY A 67 31.26 -23.55 5.33
CA GLY A 67 30.06 -22.70 5.42
C GLY A 67 29.49 -22.24 4.07
N THR A 68 29.88 -22.87 2.96
CA THR A 68 29.44 -22.46 1.61
C THR A 68 28.25 -23.25 1.07
N ARG A 69 27.97 -24.43 1.63
CA ARG A 69 26.89 -25.33 1.21
C ARG A 69 25.86 -25.46 2.34
N PRO A 70 24.54 -25.34 2.07
CA PRO A 70 23.54 -25.34 3.13
C PRO A 70 23.21 -26.74 3.66
N LEU A 71 22.67 -26.78 4.88
CA LEU A 71 21.80 -27.87 5.32
C LEU A 71 20.40 -27.58 4.78
N CYS A 72 19.90 -28.46 3.91
CA CYS A 72 18.55 -28.38 3.38
C CYS A 72 17.58 -29.07 4.32
N LEU A 73 16.41 -28.47 4.52
CA LEU A 73 15.43 -28.90 5.52
C LEU A 73 14.09 -29.20 4.83
N ASP A 74 13.55 -30.38 5.09
CA ASP A 74 12.24 -30.85 4.62
C ASP A 74 11.57 -31.68 5.73
N SER A 75 10.97 -31.00 6.71
CA SER A 75 10.47 -31.64 7.92
C SER A 75 9.13 -31.05 8.38
N PRO A 76 8.18 -31.91 8.80
CA PRO A 76 6.92 -31.47 9.39
C PRO A 76 7.07 -30.88 10.81
N GLY A 77 8.30 -30.79 11.34
CA GLY A 77 8.58 -30.37 12.71
C GLY A 77 8.88 -31.55 13.62
N GLY A 78 8.70 -31.39 14.92
CA GLY A 78 9.05 -32.41 15.92
C GLY A 78 9.56 -31.79 17.23
N ALA A 79 10.62 -32.37 17.77
CA ALA A 79 11.23 -32.00 19.04
C ALA A 79 11.85 -30.58 18.99
N LEU A 80 11.25 -29.64 19.71
CA LEU A 80 11.67 -28.23 19.74
C LEU A 80 13.03 -28.02 20.40
N ASP A 81 13.33 -28.80 21.43
CA ASP A 81 14.62 -28.77 22.12
C ASP A 81 15.75 -29.26 21.20
N GLU A 82 15.52 -30.34 20.45
CA GLU A 82 16.48 -30.81 19.45
C GLU A 82 16.67 -29.79 18.34
N ALA A 83 15.57 -29.22 17.82
CA ALA A 83 15.64 -28.17 16.81
C ALA A 83 16.46 -26.95 17.25
N LEU A 84 16.33 -26.51 18.52
CA LEU A 84 17.17 -25.45 19.07
C LEU A 84 18.64 -25.84 19.12
N ARG A 85 18.96 -27.08 19.51
CA ARG A 85 20.34 -27.58 19.51
C ARG A 85 20.92 -27.64 18.10
N ILE A 86 20.11 -28.01 17.11
CA ILE A 86 20.47 -27.97 15.69
C ILE A 86 20.73 -26.51 15.27
N ALA A 87 19.83 -25.58 15.59
CA ALA A 87 19.98 -24.17 15.26
C ALA A 87 21.27 -23.56 15.85
N ASP A 88 21.54 -23.81 17.13
CA ASP A 88 22.75 -23.37 17.84
C ASP A 88 24.02 -23.92 17.14
N PHE A 89 23.99 -25.19 16.76
CA PHE A 89 25.09 -25.81 16.04
C PHE A 89 25.36 -25.14 14.69
N LEU A 90 24.33 -24.99 13.85
CA LEU A 90 24.45 -24.37 12.53
C LEU A 90 25.03 -22.96 12.62
N ARG A 91 24.51 -22.15 13.54
CA ARG A 91 24.98 -20.78 13.78
C ARG A 91 26.43 -20.75 14.22
N SER A 92 26.80 -21.56 15.22
CA SER A 92 28.16 -21.60 15.77
C SER A 92 29.22 -22.03 14.74
N ARG A 93 28.81 -22.79 13.72
CA ARG A 93 29.69 -23.29 12.66
C ARG A 93 29.72 -22.38 11.43
N GLY A 94 28.74 -21.49 11.30
CA GLY A 94 28.52 -20.68 10.11
C GLY A 94 28.06 -21.57 8.94
N ILE A 95 27.09 -22.45 9.20
CA ILE A 95 26.46 -23.30 8.18
C ILE A 95 25.14 -22.65 7.75
N PRO A 96 24.96 -22.35 6.45
CA PRO A 96 23.71 -21.80 5.95
C PRO A 96 22.59 -22.86 5.95
N THR A 97 21.35 -22.41 5.97
CA THR A 97 20.17 -23.27 5.84
C THR A 97 19.41 -22.98 4.55
N ALA A 98 18.77 -24.01 4.01
CA ALA A 98 17.86 -23.87 2.89
C ALA A 98 16.61 -24.73 3.03
N VAL A 99 15.51 -24.34 2.40
CA VAL A 99 14.36 -25.23 2.14
C VAL A 99 14.21 -25.30 0.64
N ASP A 100 14.40 -26.51 0.10
CA ASP A 100 14.54 -26.77 -1.33
C ASP A 100 13.19 -26.77 -2.06
N SER A 101 13.23 -26.88 -3.39
CA SER A 101 12.02 -26.88 -4.21
C SER A 101 11.06 -28.00 -3.80
N GLY A 102 9.81 -27.61 -3.56
CA GLY A 102 8.73 -28.50 -3.09
C GLY A 102 8.85 -28.97 -1.63
N ALA A 103 9.90 -28.59 -0.90
CA ALA A 103 10.09 -29.01 0.49
C ALA A 103 9.24 -28.17 1.47
N GLU A 104 8.90 -28.77 2.61
CA GLU A 104 8.15 -28.12 3.67
C GLU A 104 8.94 -28.13 4.97
N CYS A 105 8.96 -27.00 5.67
CA CYS A 105 9.68 -26.88 6.93
C CYS A 105 8.78 -26.17 7.95
N ARG A 106 8.23 -26.97 8.87
CA ARG A 106 7.21 -26.55 9.84
C ARG A 106 7.74 -26.55 11.28
N ASP A 107 7.33 -25.58 12.07
CA ASP A 107 7.52 -25.50 13.53
C ASP A 107 8.97 -25.71 13.97
N ALA A 108 9.29 -26.87 14.57
CA ALA A 108 10.65 -27.21 14.99
C ALA A 108 11.64 -27.17 13.82
N CYS A 109 11.23 -27.56 12.61
CA CYS A 109 12.07 -27.40 11.42
C CYS A 109 12.34 -25.93 11.14
N ALA A 110 11.30 -25.10 11.16
CA ALA A 110 11.45 -23.66 10.92
C ALA A 110 12.35 -23.02 11.99
N LEU A 111 12.30 -23.50 13.23
CA LEU A 111 13.21 -23.09 14.29
C LEU A 111 14.67 -23.49 14.00
N ALA A 112 14.92 -24.71 13.52
CA ALA A 112 16.24 -25.14 13.07
C ALA A 112 16.76 -24.29 11.89
N PHE A 113 15.87 -23.99 10.93
CA PHE A 113 16.15 -23.13 9.78
C PHE A 113 16.66 -21.74 10.20
N LEU A 114 16.08 -21.14 11.26
CA LEU A 114 16.51 -19.84 11.78
C LEU A 114 17.97 -19.82 12.25
N GLY A 115 18.55 -20.96 12.61
CA GLY A 115 19.96 -21.08 12.99
C GLY A 115 20.96 -20.89 11.85
N GLY A 116 20.52 -20.91 10.58
CA GLY A 116 21.41 -20.80 9.43
C GLY A 116 22.21 -19.49 9.41
N GLU A 117 23.52 -19.59 9.26
CA GLU A 117 24.43 -18.45 9.25
C GLU A 117 25.50 -18.69 8.19
N ALA A 118 25.77 -17.72 7.32
CA ALA A 118 26.84 -17.83 6.32
C ALA A 118 27.99 -16.91 6.71
N ARG A 119 29.23 -17.36 6.48
CA ARG A 119 30.43 -16.50 6.67
C ARG A 119 30.52 -15.37 5.63
N SER A 120 29.85 -15.55 4.50
CA SER A 120 29.72 -14.57 3.41
C SER A 120 28.48 -14.93 2.59
N GLY A 121 27.68 -13.92 2.19
CA GLY A 121 26.42 -14.14 1.47
C GLY A 121 25.25 -14.44 2.40
N ALA A 122 24.21 -15.10 1.89
CA ALA A 122 22.97 -15.34 2.63
C ALA A 122 23.06 -16.56 3.55
N GLY A 123 22.77 -16.37 4.83
CA GLY A 123 22.73 -17.46 5.82
C GLY A 123 21.51 -18.36 5.72
N LYS A 124 20.44 -17.89 5.06
CA LYS A 124 19.15 -18.58 4.95
C LYS A 124 18.56 -18.34 3.56
N VAL A 125 18.07 -19.39 2.92
CA VAL A 125 17.53 -19.34 1.55
C VAL A 125 16.27 -20.21 1.46
N LEU A 126 15.24 -19.78 0.73
CA LEU A 126 14.08 -20.62 0.42
C LEU A 126 13.89 -20.72 -1.09
N ALA A 127 13.58 -21.91 -1.60
CA ALA A 127 13.14 -22.10 -2.98
C ALA A 127 11.77 -21.43 -3.21
N LEU A 128 11.40 -21.24 -4.48
CA LEU A 128 10.19 -20.50 -4.86
C LEU A 128 8.90 -21.17 -4.37
N ASP A 129 8.85 -22.50 -4.42
CA ASP A 129 7.70 -23.32 -4.03
C ASP A 129 7.89 -24.04 -2.68
N ALA A 130 8.98 -23.74 -1.98
CA ALA A 130 9.20 -24.17 -0.60
C ALA A 130 8.19 -23.53 0.36
N THR A 131 7.92 -24.23 1.48
CA THR A 131 7.08 -23.72 2.56
C THR A 131 7.88 -23.62 3.86
N LEU A 132 7.86 -22.44 4.49
CA LEU A 132 8.30 -22.26 5.88
C LEU A 132 7.12 -21.77 6.72
N THR A 133 6.74 -22.53 7.75
CA THR A 133 5.51 -22.27 8.52
C THR A 133 5.72 -22.44 10.02
N PHE A 134 5.10 -21.56 10.81
CA PHE A 134 4.94 -21.66 12.25
C PHE A 134 3.46 -21.82 12.60
N GLY A 135 3.09 -22.79 13.42
CA GLY A 135 1.73 -23.00 13.91
C GLY A 135 1.62 -22.86 15.42
N ALA A 136 0.42 -23.10 15.96
CA ALA A 136 0.12 -23.12 17.40
C ALA A 136 0.69 -24.36 18.13
N THR A 137 1.96 -24.70 17.89
CA THR A 137 2.61 -25.86 18.49
C THR A 137 3.02 -25.59 19.94
N PRO A 138 2.61 -26.42 20.92
CA PRO A 138 2.94 -26.22 22.33
C PRO A 138 4.44 -26.07 22.56
N GLY A 139 4.82 -25.01 23.28
CA GLY A 139 6.22 -24.72 23.61
C GLY A 139 7.02 -24.03 22.50
N LEU A 140 6.52 -23.95 21.26
CA LEU A 140 7.20 -23.26 20.17
C LEU A 140 7.45 -21.77 20.47
N PRO A 141 6.50 -21.02 21.07
CA PRO A 141 6.77 -19.65 21.49
C PRO A 141 7.95 -19.46 22.44
N GLU A 142 8.09 -20.35 23.42
CA GLU A 142 9.16 -20.30 24.41
C GLU A 142 10.50 -20.67 23.75
N ALA A 143 10.48 -21.64 22.84
CA ALA A 143 11.63 -22.00 22.03
C ALA A 143 12.06 -20.86 21.11
N LEU A 144 11.12 -20.16 20.47
CA LEU A 144 11.37 -18.98 19.66
C LEU A 144 11.94 -17.84 20.49
N ARG A 145 11.40 -17.57 21.69
CA ARG A 145 11.96 -16.57 22.61
C ARG A 145 13.41 -16.89 22.99
N ALA A 146 13.70 -18.15 23.30
CA ALA A 146 15.06 -18.60 23.56
C ALA A 146 15.99 -18.42 22.34
N ALA A 147 15.50 -18.72 21.13
CA ALA A 147 16.23 -18.46 19.89
C ALA A 147 16.44 -16.96 19.64
N THR A 148 15.44 -16.12 19.89
CA THR A 148 15.51 -14.66 19.77
C THR A 148 16.62 -14.09 20.65
N GLU A 149 16.65 -14.48 21.93
CA GLU A 149 17.69 -14.06 22.88
C GLU A 149 19.09 -14.54 22.45
N ARG A 150 19.21 -15.77 21.95
CA ARG A 150 20.50 -16.37 21.56
C ARG A 150 21.04 -15.86 20.23
N PHE A 151 20.15 -15.63 19.26
CA PHE A 151 20.53 -15.33 17.88
C PHE A 151 20.42 -13.85 17.54
N GLY A 152 19.81 -13.03 18.42
CA GLY A 152 19.56 -11.62 18.15
C GLY A 152 18.48 -11.41 17.08
N LEU A 153 17.51 -12.32 16.98
CA LEU A 153 16.32 -12.10 16.15
C LEU A 153 15.46 -11.02 16.84
N PRO A 154 14.66 -10.23 16.11
CA PRO A 154 13.70 -9.34 16.72
C PRO A 154 12.57 -10.12 17.38
N GLY A 155 12.07 -9.60 18.51
CA GLY A 155 11.10 -10.30 19.36
C GLY A 155 9.69 -10.44 18.77
N ASN A 156 9.41 -9.80 17.64
CA ASN A 156 8.08 -9.78 17.04
C ASN A 156 7.62 -11.14 16.50
N LEU A 157 8.53 -12.02 16.05
CA LEU A 157 8.17 -13.36 15.60
C LEU A 157 7.60 -14.24 16.74
N ALA A 158 8.26 -14.24 17.90
CA ALA A 158 7.79 -15.03 19.04
C ALA A 158 6.42 -14.54 19.54
N THR A 159 6.21 -13.22 19.58
CA THR A 159 4.92 -12.60 19.92
C THR A 159 3.81 -12.98 18.94
N GLN A 160 4.10 -13.04 17.64
CA GLN A 160 3.11 -13.44 16.64
C GLN A 160 2.73 -14.92 16.77
N VAL A 161 3.70 -15.80 17.00
CA VAL A 161 3.42 -17.23 17.19
C VAL A 161 2.68 -17.49 18.51
N LEU A 162 2.90 -16.67 19.55
CA LEU A 162 2.10 -16.71 20.79
C LEU A 162 0.61 -16.42 20.56
N ALA A 163 0.28 -15.61 19.56
CA ALA A 163 -1.08 -15.18 19.29
C ALA A 163 -1.90 -16.19 18.48
N LEU A 164 -1.28 -17.27 17.98
CA LEU A 164 -1.96 -18.28 17.18
C LEU A 164 -2.85 -19.19 18.05
N GLU A 165 -4.07 -19.42 17.60
CA GLU A 165 -5.02 -20.34 18.22
C GLU A 165 -5.38 -21.50 17.27
N GLY A 166 -5.66 -22.68 17.82
CA GLY A 166 -6.18 -23.81 17.03
C GLY A 166 -5.27 -24.26 15.89
N ASP A 167 -5.78 -24.18 14.65
CA ASP A 167 -5.09 -24.56 13.41
C ASP A 167 -4.45 -23.38 12.66
N GLU A 168 -4.39 -22.21 13.28
CA GLU A 168 -3.76 -21.02 12.71
C GLU A 168 -2.26 -21.22 12.47
N THR A 169 -1.77 -20.62 11.39
CA THR A 169 -0.35 -20.68 11.01
C THR A 169 0.14 -19.36 10.43
N VAL A 170 1.41 -19.03 10.72
CA VAL A 170 2.18 -18.01 10.04
C VAL A 170 3.07 -18.68 9.00
N ARG A 171 2.78 -18.45 7.72
CA ARG A 171 3.63 -18.88 6.60
C ARG A 171 4.50 -17.72 6.14
N LEU A 172 5.80 -17.97 5.93
CA LEU A 172 6.66 -16.99 5.26
C LEU A 172 6.50 -17.12 3.75
N GLU A 173 5.94 -16.09 3.13
CA GLU A 173 5.67 -16.06 1.69
C GLU A 173 6.49 -14.98 0.95
N ARG A 174 7.15 -14.07 1.69
CA ARG A 174 7.86 -12.88 1.16
C ARG A 174 9.18 -12.62 1.88
N VAL A 175 10.20 -12.11 1.16
CA VAL A 175 11.49 -11.69 1.75
C VAL A 175 11.26 -10.52 2.70
N GLY A 176 10.42 -9.55 2.32
CA GLY A 176 10.04 -8.42 3.18
C GLY A 176 9.36 -8.86 4.47
N GLN A 177 8.45 -9.84 4.40
CA GLN A 177 7.83 -10.46 5.58
C GLN A 177 8.88 -11.15 6.49
N ALA A 178 9.81 -11.91 5.91
CA ALA A 178 10.90 -12.53 6.65
C ALA A 178 11.81 -11.48 7.32
N ARG A 179 12.20 -10.42 6.59
CA ARG A 179 13.02 -9.32 7.11
C ARG A 179 12.31 -8.53 8.21
N ALA A 180 11.00 -8.31 8.07
CA ALA A 180 10.19 -7.69 9.09
C ALA A 180 10.20 -8.50 10.39
N LEU A 181 10.24 -9.83 10.29
CA LEU A 181 10.44 -10.77 11.40
C LEU A 181 11.92 -10.94 11.79
N GLY A 182 12.81 -10.11 11.22
CA GLY A 182 14.28 -10.11 11.32
C GLY A 182 14.96 -11.40 10.92
N ILE A 183 14.34 -12.13 10.02
CA ILE A 183 14.92 -13.28 9.35
C ILE A 183 15.63 -12.73 8.09
N GLY A 184 16.97 -12.69 8.14
CA GLY A 184 17.80 -12.38 6.98
C GLY A 184 17.73 -13.50 5.96
N LEU A 185 16.83 -13.37 4.99
CA LEU A 185 16.56 -14.34 3.94
C LEU A 185 17.05 -13.79 2.61
N ALA A 186 17.80 -14.58 1.84
CA ALA A 186 17.98 -14.28 0.41
C ALA A 186 16.97 -15.09 -0.40
N GLY A 187 16.24 -14.38 -1.25
CA GLY A 187 15.43 -15.03 -2.27
C GLY A 187 16.31 -15.57 -3.40
N TYR A 188 15.81 -16.62 -4.05
CA TYR A 188 16.43 -17.20 -5.24
C TYR A 188 16.09 -16.37 -6.49
N ASP A 189 17.01 -15.64 -7.09
CA ASP A 189 16.75 -14.90 -8.34
C ASP A 189 16.02 -15.79 -9.37
N ALA A 190 14.74 -15.51 -9.60
CA ALA A 190 13.94 -16.24 -10.56
C ALA A 190 14.69 -16.22 -11.90
N PRO A 191 14.74 -17.33 -12.66
CA PRO A 191 15.52 -17.40 -13.88
C PRO A 191 15.16 -16.22 -14.79
N GLY A 192 16.18 -15.41 -15.07
CA GLY A 192 16.27 -14.09 -15.73
C GLY A 192 15.29 -13.63 -16.83
N SER A 193 14.04 -14.06 -16.93
CA SER A 193 13.14 -13.64 -18.03
C SER A 193 11.62 -13.81 -17.83
N LEU A 194 11.13 -14.23 -16.64
CA LEU A 194 9.80 -13.76 -16.17
C LEU A 194 9.92 -12.35 -15.55
N GLY A 195 11.11 -11.75 -15.68
CA GLY A 195 11.53 -10.48 -15.15
C GLY A 195 10.58 -9.37 -15.55
N ASP A 196 10.22 -8.59 -14.56
CA ASP A 196 9.80 -7.19 -14.57
C ASP A 196 8.85 -6.74 -15.69
N GLU A 197 9.18 -6.93 -16.97
CA GLU A 197 8.29 -6.75 -18.11
C GLU A 197 7.05 -7.69 -18.10
N VAL A 198 7.18 -8.94 -17.65
CA VAL A 198 6.01 -9.85 -17.56
C VAL A 198 5.10 -9.44 -16.41
N ALA A 199 5.68 -9.15 -15.24
CA ALA A 199 4.95 -8.59 -14.10
C ALA A 199 4.30 -7.24 -14.47
N ARG A 200 5.04 -6.36 -15.14
CA ARG A 200 4.56 -5.09 -15.72
C ARG A 200 3.35 -5.31 -16.61
N ARG A 201 3.47 -6.15 -17.64
CA ARG A 201 2.38 -6.41 -18.58
C ARG A 201 1.17 -7.03 -17.88
N ALA A 202 1.39 -7.88 -16.88
CA ALA A 202 0.32 -8.52 -16.15
C ALA A 202 -0.39 -7.56 -15.16
N CYS A 203 0.34 -6.63 -14.54
CA CYS A 203 -0.21 -5.58 -13.69
C CYS A 203 -0.96 -4.52 -14.51
N ILE A 204 -0.34 -4.02 -15.58
CA ILE A 204 -0.89 -2.95 -16.42
C ILE A 204 -2.02 -3.48 -17.30
N GLY A 205 -1.82 -4.60 -17.99
CA GLY A 205 -2.80 -5.14 -18.95
C GLY A 205 -4.13 -5.57 -18.33
N ARG A 206 -4.23 -5.60 -16.99
CA ARG A 206 -5.47 -5.81 -16.25
C ARG A 206 -6.24 -4.51 -15.99
N ASN A 207 -5.60 -3.35 -16.10
CA ASN A 207 -6.20 -2.03 -15.87
C ASN A 207 -6.06 -1.16 -17.12
N ALA A 208 -7.16 -1.04 -17.89
CA ALA A 208 -7.19 -0.30 -19.15
C ALA A 208 -6.86 1.19 -18.98
N ASP A 209 -7.15 1.78 -17.83
CA ASP A 209 -6.93 3.21 -17.56
C ASP A 209 -5.44 3.53 -17.34
N LEU A 210 -4.65 2.52 -16.99
CA LEU A 210 -3.20 2.60 -16.84
C LEU A 210 -2.44 1.92 -17.99
N ASP A 211 -3.14 1.24 -18.91
CA ASP A 211 -2.51 0.58 -20.05
C ASP A 211 -2.36 1.57 -21.21
N PRO A 212 -1.14 2.02 -21.53
CA PRO A 212 -0.95 3.03 -22.56
C PRO A 212 -1.33 2.51 -23.95
N ALA A 213 -1.20 1.20 -24.18
CA ALA A 213 -1.57 0.57 -25.46
C ALA A 213 -3.08 0.47 -25.66
N ASN A 214 -3.86 0.52 -24.57
CA ASN A 214 -5.32 0.44 -24.57
C ASN A 214 -6.00 1.74 -24.09
N SER A 215 -5.22 2.76 -23.75
CA SER A 215 -5.71 4.06 -23.31
C SER A 215 -6.52 4.76 -24.40
N ARG A 216 -7.56 5.48 -23.99
CA ARG A 216 -8.38 6.25 -24.92
C ARG A 216 -7.59 7.49 -25.36
N PRO A 217 -7.75 7.98 -26.61
CA PRO A 217 -7.12 9.22 -27.06
C PRO A 217 -7.43 10.43 -26.16
N GLU A 218 -8.59 10.39 -25.50
CA GLU A 218 -9.11 11.44 -24.62
C GLU A 218 -8.64 11.29 -23.16
N GLN A 219 -7.91 10.22 -22.85
CA GLN A 219 -7.39 9.92 -21.52
C GLN A 219 -5.97 9.33 -21.64
N PRO A 220 -5.01 10.13 -22.14
CA PRO A 220 -3.66 9.65 -22.38
C PRO A 220 -2.93 9.32 -21.07
N VAL A 221 -2.06 8.31 -21.14
CA VAL A 221 -1.24 7.84 -20.02
C VAL A 221 0.23 8.24 -20.27
N TYR A 222 0.83 8.98 -19.35
CA TYR A 222 2.21 9.45 -19.41
C TYR A 222 3.03 9.03 -18.18
N ASP A 223 4.36 9.13 -18.28
CA ASP A 223 5.33 8.93 -17.19
C ASP A 223 5.03 7.71 -16.30
N GLN A 224 4.73 6.59 -16.96
CA GLN A 224 4.39 5.36 -16.27
C GLN A 224 5.63 4.75 -15.62
N ARG A 225 5.55 4.35 -14.36
CA ARG A 225 6.64 3.73 -13.60
C ARG A 225 6.11 2.59 -12.76
N ILE A 226 6.94 1.59 -12.51
CA ILE A 226 6.62 0.48 -11.61
C ILE A 226 7.65 0.42 -10.50
N LEU A 227 7.22 0.76 -9.30
CA LEU A 227 8.05 0.62 -8.11
C LEU A 227 7.85 -0.77 -7.53
N ARG A 228 8.96 -1.43 -7.18
CA ARG A 228 8.96 -2.75 -6.53
C ARG A 228 9.37 -2.56 -5.08
N GLU A 229 8.84 -3.39 -4.18
CA GLU A 229 9.26 -3.43 -2.78
C GLU A 229 10.76 -3.77 -2.66
N ASP A 230 11.48 -3.09 -1.76
CA ASP A 230 12.92 -3.27 -1.57
C ASP A 230 13.27 -4.68 -1.05
N GLY A 231 14.20 -5.34 -1.74
CA GLY A 231 14.56 -6.74 -1.47
C GLY A 231 13.48 -7.76 -1.86
N ALA A 232 12.49 -7.38 -2.68
CA ALA A 232 11.53 -8.33 -3.25
C ALA A 232 12.14 -9.28 -4.29
N THR A 233 13.46 -9.38 -4.37
CA THR A 233 14.16 -10.46 -5.09
C THR A 233 13.70 -11.79 -4.50
N ALA A 234 12.75 -12.39 -5.22
CA ALA A 234 12.33 -13.78 -5.18
C ALA A 234 11.80 -14.39 -3.88
N HIS A 235 10.48 -14.28 -3.71
CA HIS A 235 9.64 -15.38 -3.22
C HIS A 235 8.31 -15.40 -3.99
N ARG A 236 7.42 -16.35 -3.64
CA ARG A 236 6.15 -16.66 -4.30
C ARG A 236 5.27 -15.43 -4.57
N LYS A 237 5.36 -14.35 -3.79
CA LYS A 237 4.59 -13.11 -3.95
C LYS A 237 5.48 -11.87 -3.98
N ALA A 238 5.16 -10.91 -4.85
CA ALA A 238 5.79 -9.60 -4.91
C ALA A 238 4.74 -8.50 -5.09
N THR A 239 4.90 -7.38 -4.40
CA THR A 239 4.06 -6.20 -4.56
C THR A 239 4.76 -5.14 -5.39
N TYR A 240 3.99 -4.54 -6.28
CA TYR A 240 4.36 -3.46 -7.17
C TYR A 240 3.41 -2.29 -6.99
N ILE A 241 3.93 -1.08 -7.18
CA ILE A 241 3.14 0.15 -7.29
C ILE A 241 3.31 0.65 -8.71
N VAL A 242 2.20 0.77 -9.43
CA VAL A 242 2.15 1.42 -10.73
C VAL A 242 1.87 2.90 -10.47
N GLU A 243 2.76 3.75 -10.92
CA GLU A 243 2.57 5.20 -10.98
C GLU A 243 2.36 5.59 -12.44
N ALA A 244 1.44 6.50 -12.72
CA ALA A 244 1.28 7.08 -14.05
C ALA A 244 0.66 8.48 -13.94
N VAL A 245 0.62 9.19 -15.04
CA VAL A 245 -0.19 10.40 -15.19
C VAL A 245 -1.30 10.10 -16.19
N VAL A 246 -2.54 10.05 -15.72
CA VAL A 246 -3.74 9.74 -16.52
C VAL A 246 -4.52 11.03 -16.67
N ASP A 247 -4.70 11.51 -17.91
CA ASP A 247 -5.36 12.80 -18.19
C ASP A 247 -4.77 13.97 -17.40
N GLY A 248 -3.44 13.96 -17.23
CA GLY A 248 -2.74 14.98 -16.46
C GLY A 248 -2.79 14.80 -14.94
N TYR A 249 -3.58 13.86 -14.41
CA TYR A 249 -3.65 13.54 -12.98
C TYR A 249 -2.65 12.46 -12.59
N PRO A 250 -1.77 12.72 -11.60
CA PRO A 250 -1.01 11.67 -10.93
C PRO A 250 -1.95 10.57 -10.46
N SER A 251 -1.67 9.35 -10.88
CA SER A 251 -2.52 8.18 -10.66
C SER A 251 -1.68 7.02 -10.17
N TRP A 252 -2.25 6.23 -9.25
CA TRP A 252 -1.57 5.10 -8.63
C TRP A 252 -2.44 3.85 -8.60
N MET A 253 -1.79 2.70 -8.66
CA MET A 253 -2.41 1.40 -8.45
C MET A 253 -1.42 0.44 -7.78
N GLY A 254 -1.88 -0.25 -6.75
CA GLY A 254 -1.19 -1.40 -6.21
C GLY A 254 -1.38 -2.62 -7.12
N CYS A 255 -0.34 -3.42 -7.28
CA CYS A 255 -0.40 -4.71 -7.95
C CYS A 255 0.38 -5.76 -7.17
N GLU A 256 -0.30 -6.81 -6.73
CA GLU A 256 0.33 -8.01 -6.17
C GLU A 256 0.42 -9.09 -7.25
N VAL A 257 1.62 -9.63 -7.41
CA VAL A 257 1.91 -10.70 -8.34
C VAL A 257 2.37 -11.92 -7.55
N GLU A 258 1.66 -13.03 -7.71
CA GLU A 258 1.98 -14.32 -7.13
C GLU A 258 2.40 -15.31 -8.22
N LEU A 259 3.60 -15.86 -8.08
CA LEU A 259 4.06 -17.00 -8.86
C LEU A 259 3.42 -18.27 -8.31
N THR A 260 2.62 -18.96 -9.13
CA THR A 260 2.06 -20.25 -8.75
C THR A 260 3.06 -21.35 -9.08
N GLY A 261 3.42 -22.18 -8.10
CA GLY A 261 4.28 -23.36 -8.31
C GLY A 261 3.55 -24.52 -9.01
N GLY A 262 4.31 -25.52 -9.46
CA GLY A 262 3.83 -26.75 -10.15
C GLY A 262 4.60 -27.06 -11.45
N GLU A 263 4.22 -28.13 -12.16
CA GLU A 263 4.82 -28.53 -13.45
C GLU A 263 4.70 -27.45 -14.56
N ALA A 264 3.79 -26.49 -14.39
CA ALA A 264 3.66 -25.30 -15.23
C ALA A 264 3.55 -24.06 -14.34
N PRO A 265 4.66 -23.34 -14.07
CA PRO A 265 4.61 -22.12 -13.26
C PRO A 265 3.72 -21.07 -13.93
N GLY A 266 2.82 -20.48 -13.14
CA GLY A 266 1.83 -19.51 -13.60
C GLY A 266 1.89 -18.21 -12.83
N LEU A 267 1.13 -17.21 -13.28
CA LEU A 267 1.08 -15.89 -12.65
C LEU A 267 -0.36 -15.60 -12.19
N ARG A 268 -0.55 -15.45 -10.88
CA ARG A 268 -1.77 -14.86 -10.30
C ARG A 268 -1.50 -13.37 -10.03
N VAL A 269 -2.42 -12.51 -10.47
CA VAL A 269 -2.29 -11.06 -10.30
C VAL A 269 -3.53 -10.52 -9.61
N ARG A 270 -3.32 -9.64 -8.64
CA ARG A 270 -4.37 -8.90 -7.94
C ARG A 270 -4.02 -7.43 -7.99
N THR A 271 -4.98 -6.59 -8.35
CA THR A 271 -4.80 -5.13 -8.41
C THR A 271 -5.70 -4.46 -7.39
N SER A 272 -5.26 -3.31 -6.88
CA SER A 272 -6.13 -2.45 -6.08
C SER A 272 -7.16 -1.73 -6.95
N ALA A 273 -8.12 -1.05 -6.33
CA ALA A 273 -8.81 0.06 -6.97
C ALA A 273 -7.79 1.15 -7.37
N ASP A 274 -8.08 1.88 -8.45
CA ASP A 274 -7.24 2.96 -8.97
C ASP A 274 -7.44 4.25 -8.17
N TRP A 275 -6.35 4.93 -7.86
CA TRP A 275 -6.38 6.27 -7.27
C TRP A 275 -6.14 7.29 -8.37
N THR A 276 -7.17 7.54 -9.18
CA THR A 276 -7.12 8.48 -10.31
C THR A 276 -7.47 9.93 -9.92
N ALA A 277 -8.06 10.16 -8.74
CA ALA A 277 -8.54 11.48 -8.30
C ALA A 277 -8.25 11.86 -6.83
N GLY A 278 -7.35 11.13 -6.16
CA GLY A 278 -7.00 11.34 -4.75
C GLY A 278 -5.62 11.99 -4.54
N PRO A 279 -5.30 12.46 -3.32
CA PRO A 279 -3.92 12.72 -2.97
C PRO A 279 -3.08 11.44 -3.17
N PRO A 280 -1.77 11.55 -3.50
CA PRO A 280 -0.88 10.40 -3.59
C PRO A 280 -1.06 9.53 -2.34
N PRO A 281 -1.42 8.23 -2.49
CA PRO A 281 -1.55 7.37 -1.34
C PRO A 281 -0.17 7.19 -0.71
N ASP A 282 -0.12 6.96 0.60
CA ASP A 282 1.11 6.45 1.20
C ASP A 282 1.29 4.96 0.85
N LEU A 283 2.51 4.43 1.04
CA LEU A 283 2.81 3.02 0.76
C LEU A 283 1.87 2.07 1.52
N ARG A 284 1.42 2.49 2.71
CA ARG A 284 0.56 1.70 3.58
C ARG A 284 -0.86 1.60 3.03
N GLU A 285 -1.44 2.69 2.55
CA GLU A 285 -2.74 2.74 1.88
C GLU A 285 -2.77 1.86 0.62
N VAL A 286 -1.68 1.86 -0.15
CA VAL A 286 -1.54 0.96 -1.31
C VAL A 286 -1.53 -0.52 -0.91
N LEU A 287 -0.84 -0.85 0.18
CA LEU A 287 -0.76 -2.23 0.65
C LEU A 287 -2.06 -2.71 1.30
N ILE A 288 -2.80 -1.83 1.99
CA ILE A 288 -4.11 -2.14 2.57
C ILE A 288 -5.12 -2.52 1.49
N SER A 289 -5.16 -1.76 0.38
CA SER A 289 -6.14 -1.98 -0.68
C SER A 289 -5.93 -3.29 -1.46
N LEU A 290 -4.73 -3.87 -1.39
CA LEU A 290 -4.38 -5.14 -2.03
C LEU A 290 -4.81 -6.36 -1.20
N LEU A 291 -5.08 -6.18 0.09
CA LEU A 291 -5.48 -7.28 0.94
C LEU A 291 -6.91 -7.73 0.60
N PRO A 292 -7.20 -9.05 0.65
CA PRO A 292 -8.58 -9.53 0.57
C PRO A 292 -9.43 -8.87 1.67
N ALA A 293 -10.69 -8.55 1.39
CA ALA A 293 -11.58 -7.93 2.39
C ALA A 293 -11.67 -8.74 3.71
N THR A 294 -11.56 -10.07 3.62
CA THR A 294 -11.54 -10.98 4.78
C THR A 294 -10.32 -10.82 5.68
N TRP A 295 -9.21 -10.26 5.18
CA TRP A 295 -7.99 -10.01 5.95
C TRP A 295 -8.01 -8.67 6.69
N GLN A 296 -8.91 -7.75 6.30
CA GLN A 296 -9.08 -6.46 6.97
C GLN A 296 -9.80 -6.59 8.32
N GLU A 297 -10.45 -7.74 8.56
CA GLU A 297 -11.21 -8.04 9.79
C GLU A 297 -10.40 -8.81 10.84
N VAL A 298 -9.18 -9.25 10.51
CA VAL A 298 -8.30 -10.00 11.42
C VAL A 298 -7.42 -9.02 12.21
N PRO A 299 -7.28 -9.16 13.55
CA PRO A 299 -6.52 -8.22 14.35
C PRO A 299 -5.01 -8.46 14.19
N PHE A 300 -4.46 -8.09 13.03
CA PHE A 300 -3.02 -7.99 12.82
C PHE A 300 -2.47 -6.78 13.59
N GLY A 301 -2.25 -6.92 14.91
CA GLY A 301 -1.78 -5.82 15.76
C GLY A 301 -0.44 -5.20 15.33
N ASP A 302 0.39 -5.95 14.59
CA ASP A 302 1.76 -5.54 14.27
C ASP A 302 2.13 -5.57 12.77
N LEU A 303 1.32 -6.19 11.88
CA LEU A 303 1.57 -6.09 10.42
C LEU A 303 1.56 -4.62 9.96
N TRP A 304 0.71 -3.83 10.62
CA TRP A 304 0.52 -2.41 10.33
C TRP A 304 1.64 -1.51 10.83
N GLN A 305 2.44 -1.94 11.82
CA GLN A 305 3.60 -1.20 12.34
C GLN A 305 4.87 -1.43 11.50
N LEU A 306 4.84 -2.44 10.62
CA LEU A 306 5.92 -2.77 9.68
C LEU A 306 5.84 -1.99 8.37
N LEU A 307 4.68 -1.39 8.12
CA LEU A 307 4.51 -0.41 7.05
C LEU A 307 4.94 0.93 7.64
N PRO A 308 5.95 1.61 7.09
CA PRO A 308 6.39 2.88 7.64
C PRO A 308 5.19 3.82 7.71
N ASP A 309 4.76 4.19 8.92
CA ASP A 309 3.53 4.95 9.18
C ASP A 309 3.49 6.33 8.49
N GLN A 310 4.62 6.76 7.90
CA GLN A 310 4.83 8.10 7.36
C GLN A 310 5.68 8.15 6.09
N THR A 311 6.12 7.02 5.52
CA THR A 311 6.97 7.10 4.31
C THR A 311 6.09 7.50 3.13
N SER A 312 6.18 8.77 2.78
CA SER A 312 5.58 9.28 1.56
C SER A 312 6.18 8.57 0.35
N LEU A 313 5.41 8.44 -0.74
CA LEU A 313 5.95 7.92 -2.00
C LEU A 313 7.19 8.73 -2.46
N GLN A 314 7.29 10.01 -2.10
CA GLN A 314 8.47 10.83 -2.37
C GLN A 314 9.71 10.42 -1.57
N GLU A 315 9.57 10.06 -0.30
CA GLU A 315 10.67 9.54 0.51
C GLU A 315 11.07 8.13 0.06
N ALA A 316 10.10 7.29 -0.32
CA ALA A 316 10.38 6.00 -0.96
C ALA A 316 11.16 6.17 -2.29
N ARG A 317 10.78 7.16 -3.11
CA ARG A 317 11.53 7.56 -4.33
C ARG A 317 12.94 8.06 -4.01
N ALA A 318 13.12 8.82 -2.92
CA ALA A 318 14.44 9.33 -2.53
C ALA A 318 15.36 8.19 -2.03
N LEU A 319 14.81 7.24 -1.27
CA LEU A 319 15.54 6.06 -0.77
C LEU A 319 15.96 5.11 -1.90
N THR A 320 15.17 5.00 -2.97
CA THR A 320 15.49 4.20 -4.17
C THR A 320 16.46 4.89 -5.14
N SER A 321 16.71 6.20 -4.98
CA SER A 321 17.63 6.96 -5.83
C SER A 321 19.10 6.87 -5.40
N SER A 322 19.38 6.41 -4.19
CA SER A 322 20.76 6.19 -3.72
C SER A 322 21.21 4.76 -4.02
N SER A 323 21.96 4.62 -5.11
CA SER A 323 22.85 3.51 -5.50
C SER A 323 22.31 2.13 -5.90
N ASP A 324 21.06 1.74 -5.63
CA ASP A 324 20.51 0.43 -6.07
C ASP A 324 19.40 0.59 -7.13
N VAL A 325 19.79 1.06 -8.32
CA VAL A 325 18.90 1.24 -9.49
C VAL A 325 18.29 -0.11 -9.98
N ALA A 326 18.78 -1.25 -9.49
CA ALA A 326 18.23 -2.58 -9.79
C ALA A 326 16.84 -2.86 -9.16
N SER A 327 16.38 -2.03 -8.22
CA SER A 327 15.16 -2.28 -7.44
C SER A 327 13.92 -1.50 -7.89
N SER A 328 14.03 -0.61 -8.89
CA SER A 328 12.89 0.17 -9.41
C SER A 328 12.75 0.01 -10.92
N ILE A 329 11.61 -0.49 -11.36
CA ILE A 329 11.30 -0.64 -12.79
C ILE A 329 10.86 0.73 -13.29
N VAL A 330 11.80 1.50 -13.83
CA VAL A 330 11.44 2.67 -14.63
C VAL A 330 10.94 2.14 -15.96
N VAL A 331 9.63 2.29 -16.22
CA VAL A 331 9.09 2.06 -17.55
C VAL A 331 9.37 3.33 -18.36
N ASP A 332 9.84 3.17 -19.59
CA ASP A 332 10.04 4.29 -20.50
C ASP A 332 8.73 5.05 -20.71
N ALA A 333 8.81 6.38 -20.70
CA ALA A 333 7.66 7.24 -20.95
C ALA A 333 7.04 6.90 -22.31
N VAL A 334 5.74 6.63 -22.32
CA VAL A 334 4.94 6.28 -23.52
C VAL A 334 4.90 7.45 -24.52
N GLY A 335 5.05 8.67 -24.00
CA GLY A 335 5.27 9.91 -24.73
C GLY A 335 5.82 10.96 -23.77
N PRO A 336 6.40 12.07 -24.28
CA PRO A 336 6.79 13.18 -23.43
C PRO A 336 5.54 13.70 -22.70
N LEU A 337 5.62 13.77 -21.36
CA LEU A 337 4.63 14.49 -20.57
C LEU A 337 4.54 15.93 -21.09
N PRO A 338 3.34 16.50 -21.32
CA PRO A 338 3.23 17.94 -21.59
C PRO A 338 3.93 18.72 -20.48
N ALA A 339 4.56 19.85 -20.81
CA ALA A 339 5.29 20.64 -19.82
C ALA A 339 4.44 21.02 -18.59
N THR A 340 3.12 21.17 -18.80
CA THR A 340 2.14 21.44 -17.76
C THR A 340 0.81 20.73 -18.04
N THR A 341 0.17 20.22 -17.00
CA THR A 341 -1.11 19.50 -17.01
C THR A 341 -2.04 19.97 -15.89
N GLU A 342 -3.32 19.56 -15.92
CA GLU A 342 -4.26 19.84 -14.83
C GLU A 342 -3.76 19.35 -13.47
N GLY A 343 -3.17 18.16 -13.40
CA GLY A 343 -2.61 17.64 -12.15
C GLY A 343 -1.37 18.40 -11.68
N THR A 344 -0.49 18.86 -12.58
CA THR A 344 0.64 19.73 -12.17
C THR A 344 0.15 21.06 -11.57
N GLU A 345 -0.95 21.60 -12.12
CA GLU A 345 -1.59 22.79 -11.58
C GLU A 345 -2.31 22.52 -10.25
N ALA A 346 -2.93 21.34 -10.11
CA ALA A 346 -3.57 20.91 -8.87
C ALA A 346 -2.56 20.77 -7.71
N LEU A 347 -1.33 20.32 -8.00
CA LEU A 347 -0.24 20.23 -7.02
C LEU A 347 0.17 21.60 -6.44
N LEU A 348 -0.14 22.70 -7.12
CA LEU A 348 0.06 24.05 -6.58
C LEU A 348 -0.87 24.39 -5.41
N LYS A 349 -1.89 23.55 -5.15
CA LYS A 349 -2.87 23.69 -4.07
C LYS A 349 -3.46 25.10 -3.99
N MET A 350 -3.72 25.69 -5.15
CA MET A 350 -4.18 27.08 -5.28
C MET A 350 -5.55 27.25 -4.65
N LYS A 351 -5.63 28.18 -3.71
CA LYS A 351 -6.89 28.65 -3.13
C LYS A 351 -7.59 29.59 -4.11
N SER A 352 -8.86 29.90 -3.84
CA SER A 352 -9.63 30.86 -4.64
C SER A 352 -8.87 32.18 -4.83
N ALA A 353 -8.25 32.72 -3.78
CA ALA A 353 -7.44 33.94 -3.85
C ALA A 353 -6.25 33.83 -4.82
N ASP A 354 -5.54 32.70 -4.85
CA ASP A 354 -4.42 32.49 -5.77
C ASP A 354 -4.90 32.45 -7.23
N ARG A 355 -6.07 31.86 -7.48
CA ARG A 355 -6.67 31.78 -8.83
C ARG A 355 -7.17 33.15 -9.29
N THR A 356 -7.80 33.91 -8.40
CA THR A 356 -8.22 35.29 -8.64
C THR A 356 -7.01 36.18 -8.95
N GLU A 357 -5.90 36.02 -8.21
CA GLU A 357 -4.64 36.72 -8.51
C GLU A 357 -4.15 36.41 -9.92
N ILE A 358 -4.12 35.13 -10.31
CA ILE A 358 -3.66 34.71 -11.65
C ILE A 358 -4.54 35.30 -12.75
N GLN A 359 -5.88 35.23 -12.62
CA GLN A 359 -6.79 35.81 -13.61
C GLN A 359 -6.61 37.32 -13.75
N ALA A 360 -6.46 38.05 -12.64
CA ALA A 360 -6.19 39.47 -12.66
C ALA A 360 -4.86 39.78 -13.37
N ARG A 361 -3.80 39.03 -13.06
CA ARG A 361 -2.48 39.20 -13.68
C ARG A 361 -2.50 38.88 -15.18
N LEU A 362 -3.22 37.85 -15.62
CA LEU A 362 -3.41 37.55 -17.04
C LEU A 362 -4.17 38.68 -17.75
N SER A 363 -5.23 39.19 -17.13
CA SER A 363 -6.00 40.33 -17.67
C SER A 363 -5.16 41.60 -17.78
N LEU A 364 -4.26 41.86 -16.83
CA LEU A 364 -3.32 42.99 -16.88
C LEU A 364 -2.31 42.88 -18.03
N LEU A 365 -2.06 41.67 -18.53
CA LEU A 365 -1.23 41.40 -19.71
C LEU A 365 -2.06 41.29 -21.00
N ASP A 366 -3.32 41.74 -20.98
CA ASP A 366 -4.29 41.66 -22.09
C ASP A 366 -4.66 40.23 -22.52
N PHE A 367 -4.42 39.22 -21.68
CA PHE A 367 -4.95 37.87 -21.88
C PHE A 367 -6.33 37.76 -21.24
N ASP A 368 -7.38 37.78 -22.06
CA ASP A 368 -8.78 37.86 -21.61
C ASP A 368 -9.25 36.57 -20.91
N THR A 369 -9.47 36.66 -19.60
CA THR A 369 -10.03 35.58 -18.78
C THR A 369 -11.55 35.60 -18.68
N LEU A 370 -12.22 36.56 -19.33
CA LEU A 370 -13.66 36.87 -19.23
C LEU A 370 -14.15 37.17 -17.80
N GLY A 371 -13.24 37.64 -16.94
CA GLY A 371 -13.52 37.97 -15.55
C GLY A 371 -12.47 37.45 -14.57
N VAL A 372 -12.61 37.91 -13.32
CA VAL A 372 -11.71 37.57 -12.20
C VAL A 372 -12.58 37.04 -11.05
N ASP A 373 -12.91 35.75 -11.12
CA ASP A 373 -13.86 35.07 -10.23
C ASP A 373 -13.22 33.93 -9.41
N GLY A 374 -11.96 33.61 -9.68
CA GLY A 374 -11.23 32.50 -9.07
C GLY A 374 -11.59 31.11 -9.63
N ILE A 375 -12.36 31.04 -10.73
CA ILE A 375 -12.75 29.79 -11.40
C ILE A 375 -12.06 29.70 -12.76
N PHE A 376 -11.16 28.73 -12.93
CA PHE A 376 -10.48 28.51 -14.21
C PHE A 376 -11.38 27.77 -15.20
N GLY A 377 -12.25 28.51 -15.88
CA GLY A 377 -13.06 28.01 -17.00
C GLY A 377 -12.32 28.03 -18.35
N PRO A 378 -13.01 27.69 -19.46
CA PRO A 378 -12.42 27.63 -20.80
C PRO A 378 -11.69 28.91 -21.23
N ALA A 379 -12.18 30.09 -20.83
CA ALA A 379 -11.54 31.37 -21.13
C ALA A 379 -10.23 31.56 -20.37
N SER A 380 -10.18 31.22 -19.08
CA SER A 380 -8.92 31.25 -18.30
C SER A 380 -7.91 30.25 -18.85
N ARG A 381 -8.34 29.04 -19.26
CA ARG A 381 -7.47 28.04 -19.91
C ARG A 381 -6.85 28.58 -21.19
N LYS A 382 -7.67 29.22 -22.03
CA LYS A 382 -7.19 29.91 -23.24
C LYS A 382 -6.21 31.04 -22.92
N ALA A 383 -6.52 31.91 -21.96
CA ALA A 383 -5.65 33.00 -21.55
C ALA A 383 -4.28 32.50 -21.05
N ILE A 384 -4.26 31.42 -20.27
CA ILE A 384 -3.01 30.77 -19.83
C ILE A 384 -2.24 30.22 -21.02
N ALA A 385 -2.90 29.52 -21.95
CA ALA A 385 -2.26 28.95 -23.14
C ALA A 385 -1.68 30.03 -24.05
N ASP A 386 -2.41 31.13 -24.28
CA ASP A 386 -1.95 32.26 -25.08
C ASP A 386 -0.75 32.98 -24.41
N TRP A 387 -0.78 33.13 -23.07
CA TRP A 387 0.36 33.65 -22.31
C TRP A 387 1.57 32.73 -22.42
N GLN A 388 1.38 31.40 -22.30
CA GLN A 388 2.43 30.40 -22.47
C GLN A 388 3.08 30.47 -23.85
N GLU A 389 2.25 30.50 -24.91
CA GLU A 389 2.72 30.59 -26.30
C GLU A 389 3.59 31.84 -26.52
N THR A 390 3.12 32.98 -26.01
CA THR A 390 3.83 34.27 -26.12
C THR A 390 5.19 34.25 -25.41
N ARG A 391 5.39 33.35 -24.43
CA ARG A 391 6.66 33.19 -23.68
C ARG A 391 7.52 32.04 -24.15
N GLY A 392 7.11 31.34 -25.20
CA GLY A 392 7.83 30.16 -25.70
C GLY A 392 7.71 28.95 -24.77
N PHE A 393 6.70 28.93 -23.89
CA PHE A 393 6.28 27.72 -23.20
C PHE A 393 5.33 26.89 -24.09
N GLU A 394 5.16 25.62 -23.75
CA GLU A 394 4.13 24.79 -24.39
C GLU A 394 2.73 25.31 -24.00
N PRO A 395 1.83 25.61 -24.96
CA PRO A 395 0.54 26.27 -24.70
C PRO A 395 -0.53 25.30 -24.22
N THR A 396 -0.30 24.74 -23.04
CA THR A 396 -1.15 23.69 -22.43
C THR A 396 -2.41 24.25 -21.74
N GLY A 397 -2.42 25.53 -21.35
CA GLY A 397 -3.51 26.14 -20.59
C GLY A 397 -3.51 25.85 -19.09
N PHE A 398 -2.46 25.21 -18.57
CA PHE A 398 -2.26 24.89 -17.15
C PHE A 398 -0.92 25.43 -16.65
N LEU A 399 -0.83 25.88 -15.40
CA LEU A 399 0.40 26.46 -14.85
C LEU A 399 1.14 25.50 -13.91
N ASP A 400 2.47 25.56 -13.91
CA ASP A 400 3.33 25.01 -12.84
C ASP A 400 3.84 26.13 -11.90
N GLY A 401 4.62 25.74 -10.89
CA GLY A 401 5.18 26.67 -9.91
C GLY A 401 6.10 27.74 -10.52
N PRO A 402 7.10 27.33 -11.34
CA PRO A 402 7.97 28.27 -12.07
C PRO A 402 7.22 29.26 -12.97
N GLN A 403 6.24 28.80 -13.74
CA GLN A 403 5.43 29.63 -14.62
C GLN A 403 4.56 30.61 -13.83
N ARG A 404 3.91 30.16 -12.74
CA ARG A 404 3.18 31.05 -11.84
C ARG A 404 4.06 32.16 -11.28
N GLU A 405 5.27 31.82 -10.87
CA GLU A 405 6.23 32.81 -10.37
C GLU A 405 6.73 33.75 -11.48
N ALA A 406 6.93 33.23 -12.70
CA ALA A 406 7.26 34.07 -13.84
C ALA A 406 6.17 35.09 -14.15
N LEU A 407 4.89 34.67 -14.17
CA LEU A 407 3.73 35.55 -14.31
C LEU A 407 3.69 36.61 -13.20
N ARG A 408 3.91 36.21 -11.95
CA ARG A 408 3.95 37.14 -10.80
C ARG A 408 5.03 38.19 -10.95
N ARG A 409 6.28 37.77 -11.21
CA ARG A 409 7.42 38.68 -11.37
C ARG A 409 7.20 39.70 -12.48
N GLU A 410 6.61 39.27 -13.58
CA GLU A 410 6.31 40.14 -14.71
C GLU A 410 5.26 41.20 -14.38
N THR A 411 4.19 40.80 -13.68
CA THR A 411 3.02 41.66 -13.47
C THR A 411 3.05 42.41 -12.14
N GLU A 412 4.12 42.26 -11.34
CA GLU A 412 4.14 42.70 -9.94
C GLU A 412 3.85 44.20 -9.75
N SER A 413 4.36 45.07 -10.61
CA SER A 413 4.05 46.50 -10.49
C SER A 413 2.57 46.78 -10.79
N GLN A 414 2.09 46.28 -11.93
CA GLN A 414 0.72 46.50 -12.41
C GLN A 414 -0.31 45.89 -11.46
N TYR A 415 -0.01 44.73 -10.89
CA TYR A 415 -0.87 44.05 -9.94
C TYR A 415 -1.00 44.81 -8.63
N ARG A 416 0.09 45.42 -8.12
CA ARG A 416 0.03 46.28 -6.94
C ARG A 416 -0.82 47.54 -7.17
N ASP A 417 -0.72 48.14 -8.35
CA ASP A 417 -1.53 49.31 -8.71
C ASP A 417 -3.01 48.91 -8.84
N TRP A 418 -3.29 47.77 -9.47
CA TRP A 418 -4.64 47.19 -9.55
C TRP A 418 -5.24 46.92 -8.16
N LEU A 419 -4.46 46.36 -7.22
CA LEU A 419 -4.91 46.15 -5.84
C LEU A 419 -5.25 47.46 -5.13
N ALA A 420 -4.44 48.51 -5.32
CA ALA A 420 -4.70 49.83 -4.74
C ALA A 420 -5.97 50.46 -5.33
N GLU A 421 -6.20 50.31 -6.64
CA GLU A 421 -7.42 50.76 -7.30
C GLU A 421 -8.65 50.01 -6.79
N GLN A 422 -8.60 48.68 -6.68
CA GLN A 422 -9.70 47.89 -6.13
C GLN A 422 -10.01 48.28 -4.68
N ALA A 423 -8.99 48.55 -3.86
CA ALA A 423 -9.17 49.03 -2.49
C ALA A 423 -9.85 50.40 -2.45
N GLN A 424 -9.48 51.32 -3.35
CA GLN A 424 -10.13 52.62 -3.46
C GLN A 424 -11.59 52.49 -3.91
N ILE A 425 -11.87 51.68 -4.92
CA ILE A 425 -13.23 51.41 -5.40
C ILE A 425 -14.09 50.80 -4.28
N ALA A 426 -13.53 49.89 -3.48
CA ALA A 426 -14.22 49.32 -2.33
C ALA A 426 -14.53 50.40 -1.27
N ALA A 427 -13.54 51.24 -0.92
CA ALA A 427 -13.71 52.33 0.05
C ALA A 427 -14.75 53.37 -0.40
N ASP A 428 -14.77 53.69 -1.70
CA ASP A 428 -15.74 54.63 -2.28
C ASP A 428 -17.16 54.05 -2.27
N ARG A 429 -17.31 52.73 -2.48
CA ARG A 429 -18.60 52.03 -2.37
C ARG A 429 -19.12 51.95 -0.93
N GLU A 430 -18.22 51.82 0.04
CA GLU A 430 -18.54 51.75 1.47
C GLU A 430 -18.89 53.14 2.05
N SER A 431 -18.45 54.22 1.40
CA SER A 431 -18.71 55.59 1.83
C SER A 431 -20.16 56.01 1.53
N PRO A 432 -21.02 56.25 2.55
CA PRO A 432 -22.40 56.67 2.29
C PRO A 432 -22.42 58.06 1.64
N ALA A 433 -23.17 58.19 0.55
CA ALA A 433 -23.34 59.48 -0.13
C ALA A 433 -23.80 60.58 0.86
N PRO A 434 -23.31 61.83 0.74
CA PRO A 434 -23.76 62.91 1.59
C PRO A 434 -25.27 63.10 1.41
N VAL A 435 -26.04 62.78 2.46
CA VAL A 435 -27.47 63.02 2.49
C VAL A 435 -27.70 64.52 2.23
N PRO A 436 -28.45 64.92 1.19
CA PRO A 436 -28.72 66.32 0.94
C PRO A 436 -29.39 66.93 2.18
N ARG A 437 -28.78 67.97 2.77
CA ARG A 437 -29.48 68.80 3.75
C ARG A 437 -30.55 69.60 3.01
N ILE A 438 -31.72 69.01 2.85
CA ILE A 438 -32.93 69.75 2.47
C ILE A 438 -33.13 70.78 3.58
N ARG A 439 -33.02 72.09 3.26
CA ARG A 439 -33.48 73.15 4.16
C ARG A 439 -34.96 72.88 4.42
N SER A 440 -35.29 72.50 5.65
CA SER A 440 -36.68 72.36 6.06
C SER A 440 -37.44 73.64 5.70
N PRO A 441 -38.51 73.59 4.91
CA PRO A 441 -39.39 74.73 4.76
C PRO A 441 -39.94 75.08 6.13
N GLN A 442 -39.89 76.36 6.51
CA GLN A 442 -40.68 76.85 7.64
C GLN A 442 -42.15 76.74 7.25
N PHE A 443 -42.80 75.68 7.73
CA PHE A 443 -44.25 75.59 7.72
C PHE A 443 -44.76 76.25 9.00
N ASP A 444 -45.58 77.30 8.83
CA ASP A 444 -46.38 77.85 9.90
C ASP A 444 -47.25 76.75 10.52
N ALA A 445 -47.30 76.73 11.86
CA ALA A 445 -47.94 75.69 12.64
C ALA A 445 -49.45 75.58 12.33
N PRO A 446 -49.96 74.42 11.88
CA PRO A 446 -51.38 74.11 11.92
C PRO A 446 -51.82 73.83 13.37
N PRO A 447 -53.11 74.03 13.71
CA PRO A 447 -53.60 73.82 15.06
C PRO A 447 -53.48 72.35 15.49
N THR A 448 -53.18 72.16 16.77
CA THR A 448 -53.00 70.89 17.45
C THR A 448 -54.20 69.95 17.27
N SER A 449 -54.05 68.98 16.37
CA SER A 449 -54.80 67.73 16.39
C SER A 449 -53.92 66.71 17.12
N GLN A 450 -54.38 66.24 18.29
CA GLN A 450 -53.73 65.15 19.02
C GLN A 450 -53.81 63.87 18.17
N ALA A 451 -52.68 63.41 17.66
CA ALA A 451 -52.56 62.04 17.16
C ALA A 451 -52.69 61.06 18.35
N PRO A 452 -53.47 59.97 18.23
CA PRO A 452 -53.62 59.00 19.31
C PRO A 452 -52.27 58.34 19.61
N GLN A 453 -51.92 58.24 20.90
CA GLN A 453 -50.71 57.56 21.34
C GLN A 453 -50.72 56.08 20.94
N PRO A 454 -49.60 55.49 20.50
CA PRO A 454 -49.54 54.09 20.13
C PRO A 454 -49.82 53.22 21.36
N GLN A 455 -50.90 52.43 21.28
CA GLN A 455 -51.27 51.51 22.36
C GLN A 455 -50.42 50.25 22.28
N LEU A 456 -49.50 50.09 23.23
CA LEU A 456 -48.75 48.86 23.44
C LEU A 456 -49.69 47.78 23.98
N GLN A 457 -49.86 46.69 23.24
CA GLN A 457 -50.61 45.52 23.72
C GLN A 457 -49.67 44.40 24.19
N ARG A 458 -50.07 43.72 25.27
CA ARG A 458 -49.38 42.52 25.78
C ARG A 458 -49.73 41.33 24.88
N VAL A 459 -48.72 40.79 24.20
CA VAL A 459 -48.84 39.63 23.31
C VAL A 459 -48.00 38.47 23.87
N ARG A 460 -48.54 37.25 23.88
CA ARG A 460 -47.83 36.07 24.35
C ARG A 460 -47.10 35.40 23.19
N VAL A 461 -45.77 35.40 23.25
CA VAL A 461 -44.89 34.81 22.24
C VAL A 461 -44.34 33.50 22.79
N CYS A 462 -44.51 32.41 22.03
CA CYS A 462 -44.05 31.07 22.38
C CYS A 462 -43.14 30.51 21.28
N GLN A 463 -42.22 29.63 21.66
CA GLN A 463 -41.41 28.86 20.72
C GLN A 463 -42.09 27.52 20.43
N ARG A 464 -41.95 26.96 19.23
CA ARG A 464 -42.39 25.57 18.96
C ARG A 464 -41.22 24.61 19.16
N ASN A 465 -41.47 23.48 19.82
CA ASN A 465 -40.51 22.38 19.85
C ASN A 465 -40.56 21.57 18.54
N PHE A 466 -39.67 20.58 18.41
CA PHE A 466 -39.54 19.76 17.20
C PHE A 466 -40.79 18.90 16.90
N LEU A 467 -41.66 18.68 17.89
CA LEU A 467 -42.96 18.00 17.74
C LEU A 467 -44.12 18.98 17.42
N GLY A 468 -43.81 20.27 17.25
CA GLY A 468 -44.78 21.31 16.87
C GLY A 468 -45.57 21.92 18.02
N GLU A 469 -45.30 21.53 19.27
CA GLU A 469 -45.97 22.04 20.47
C GLU A 469 -45.36 23.36 20.94
N LEU A 470 -46.21 24.27 21.44
CA LEU A 470 -45.77 25.58 21.92
C LEU A 470 -45.23 25.49 23.35
N VAL A 471 -43.94 25.77 23.51
CA VAL A 471 -43.19 25.77 24.77
C VAL A 471 -42.47 27.12 24.99
N ASN A 472 -42.02 27.39 26.21
CA ASN A 472 -41.31 28.63 26.57
C ASN A 472 -42.02 29.93 26.15
N CYS A 473 -43.29 30.06 26.54
CA CYS A 473 -44.08 31.25 26.27
C CYS A 473 -43.77 32.40 27.24
N ARG A 474 -43.50 33.60 26.73
CA ARG A 474 -43.41 34.83 27.53
C ARG A 474 -44.30 35.94 26.96
N ILE A 475 -44.65 36.91 27.79
CA ILE A 475 -45.47 38.05 27.37
C ILE A 475 -44.55 39.23 27.04
N GLU A 476 -44.69 39.77 25.83
CA GLU A 476 -43.98 40.95 25.35
C GLU A 476 -44.98 42.05 24.99
N MET A 477 -44.55 43.31 25.08
CA MET A 477 -45.33 44.47 24.63
C MET A 477 -44.87 44.82 23.21
N ARG A 478 -45.73 44.70 22.21
CA ARG A 478 -45.39 45.09 20.82
C ARG A 478 -46.34 46.17 20.33
N MET A 479 -45.79 47.13 19.59
CA MET A 479 -46.58 48.07 18.79
C MET A 479 -46.99 47.35 17.50
N MET A 480 -48.28 47.30 17.20
CA MET A 480 -48.74 46.90 15.87
C MET A 480 -48.68 48.12 14.94
N PRO A 481 -48.39 47.91 13.64
CA PRO A 481 -48.40 48.97 12.64
C PRO A 481 -49.80 49.58 12.44
#